data_AF-A0A4Q2UIX7-F1
#
_entry.id   AF-A0A4Q2UIX7-F1
#
_cell.length_a   1.000
_cell.length_b   1.000
_cell.length_c   1.000
_cell.angle_alpha   90.00
_cell.angle_beta   90.00
_cell.angle_gamma   90.00
#
_symmetry.space_group_name_H-M   'P 1'
#
loop_
_entity.id
_entity.type
_entity.pdbx_description
1 polymer ?
#
loop_
_entity_poly.entity_id
_entity_poly.type
_entity_poly.pdbx_seq_one_letter_code
_entity_poly.pdbx_strand_id
1 'polypeptide(L)'
;MQTLNRLSPKTSKRLGVILFVVSCLTLVAALTLPFVTLPLAGTARAGLITGIAVLGELAFAASVALLGKEYVNKIKAYVVVPVAPFRSFFLGAGVVVWAVATLLLRFVGQYLLVPGNTPLTIAAFVGVAIGMVLLMNILYRTRHVRESEKLLAATLFALPGMLFDAGTLFFFTDVFPNMPASAVRPEADSLFAAWLFCGYSFIILSGLITIRKPNRPA
;
A
#
# COMPACT_ATOMS: atom_id res chain seq x y z
N MET A 1 -0.04 3.17 -32.18
CA MET A 1 0.48 4.26 -31.31
C MET A 1 0.32 5.64 -32.00
N GLN A 2 -0.87 5.95 -32.53
CA GLN A 2 -1.14 7.15 -33.36
C GLN A 2 -2.39 7.95 -32.91
N THR A 3 -3.21 7.41 -32.01
CA THR A 3 -4.50 8.00 -31.62
C THR A 3 -4.44 8.97 -30.42
N LEU A 4 -3.33 9.02 -29.67
CA LEU A 4 -3.19 9.88 -28.49
C LEU A 4 -2.76 11.34 -28.79
N ASN A 5 -2.46 11.68 -30.05
CA ASN A 5 -1.91 12.99 -30.43
C ASN A 5 -2.96 14.10 -30.64
N ARG A 6 -4.23 13.85 -30.29
CA ARG A 6 -5.35 14.81 -30.46
C ARG A 6 -5.87 15.44 -29.16
N LEU A 7 -5.32 15.09 -28.00
CA LEU A 7 -5.78 15.64 -26.72
C LEU A 7 -5.01 16.91 -26.35
N SER A 8 -5.74 17.99 -26.03
CA SER A 8 -5.15 19.21 -25.47
C SER A 8 -4.38 18.89 -24.18
N PRO A 9 -3.18 19.48 -23.96
CA PRO A 9 -2.31 19.15 -22.83
C PRO A 9 -2.97 19.38 -21.47
N LYS A 10 -3.92 20.32 -21.37
CA LYS A 10 -4.70 20.60 -20.17
C LYS A 10 -5.74 19.49 -19.89
N THR A 11 -6.35 18.96 -20.95
CA THR A 11 -7.32 17.85 -20.89
C THR A 11 -6.64 16.52 -20.59
N SER A 12 -5.45 16.27 -21.16
CA SER A 12 -4.62 15.09 -20.85
C SER A 12 -4.24 15.04 -19.37
N LYS A 13 -3.83 16.18 -18.77
CA LYS A 13 -3.53 16.26 -17.34
C LYS A 13 -4.76 15.99 -16.46
N ARG A 14 -5.92 16.59 -16.78
CA ARG A 14 -7.18 16.33 -16.04
C ARG A 14 -7.60 14.86 -16.14
N LEU A 15 -7.53 14.28 -17.33
CA LEU A 15 -7.87 12.88 -17.56
C LEU A 15 -6.92 11.93 -16.83
N GLY A 16 -5.62 12.23 -16.81
CA GLY A 16 -4.63 11.48 -16.03
C GLY A 16 -4.93 11.49 -14.53
N VAL A 17 -5.29 12.64 -13.95
CA VAL A 17 -5.69 12.73 -12.54
C VAL A 17 -6.99 11.97 -12.26
N ILE A 18 -7.99 12.07 -13.14
CA ILE A 18 -9.25 11.32 -13.00
C ILE A 18 -8.98 9.82 -13.04
N LEU A 19 -8.18 9.34 -14.00
CA LEU A 19 -7.80 7.92 -14.11
C LEU A 19 -7.01 7.44 -12.89
N PHE A 20 -6.17 8.29 -12.30
CA PHE A 20 -5.46 8.00 -11.06
C PHE A 20 -6.43 7.83 -9.88
N VAL A 21 -7.38 8.76 -9.73
CA VAL A 21 -8.42 8.67 -8.69
C VAL A 21 -9.30 7.44 -8.89
N VAL A 22 -9.69 7.14 -10.13
CA VAL A 22 -10.47 5.94 -10.47
C VAL A 22 -9.69 4.66 -10.15
N SER A 23 -8.38 4.62 -10.42
CA SER A 23 -7.51 3.51 -10.01
C SER A 23 -7.48 3.31 -8.50
N CYS A 24 -7.41 4.40 -7.72
CA CYS A 24 -7.52 4.33 -6.26
C CYS A 24 -8.91 3.83 -5.80
N LEU A 25 -9.99 4.21 -6.49
CA LEU A 25 -11.36 3.77 -6.16
C LEU A 25 -11.60 2.30 -6.49
N THR A 26 -11.06 1.79 -7.61
CA THR A 26 -11.09 0.36 -7.94
C THR A 26 -10.33 -0.46 -6.89
N LEU A 27 -9.30 0.14 -6.28
CA LEU A 27 -8.57 -0.46 -5.17
C LEU A 27 -9.45 -0.60 -3.91
N VAL A 28 -10.16 0.47 -3.53
CA VAL A 28 -11.11 0.44 -2.40
C VAL A 28 -12.23 -0.58 -2.64
N ALA A 29 -12.72 -0.69 -3.88
CA ALA A 29 -13.72 -1.69 -4.26
C ALA A 29 -13.18 -3.13 -4.13
N ALA A 30 -11.97 -3.41 -4.63
CA ALA A 30 -11.34 -4.72 -4.49
C ALA A 30 -11.11 -5.11 -3.02
N LEU A 31 -10.80 -4.14 -2.15
CA LEU A 31 -10.61 -4.33 -0.71
C LEU A 31 -11.89 -4.61 0.08
N THR A 32 -13.01 -4.03 -0.35
CA THR A 32 -14.31 -4.17 0.34
C THR A 32 -15.07 -5.42 -0.11
N LEU A 33 -14.87 -5.83 -1.36
CA LEU A 33 -15.49 -7.02 -1.96
C LEU A 33 -15.35 -8.33 -1.17
N PRO A 34 -14.21 -8.69 -0.54
CA PRO A 34 -14.11 -9.89 0.28
C PRO A 34 -14.94 -9.84 1.57
N PHE A 35 -15.35 -8.66 2.04
CA PHE A 35 -16.20 -8.50 3.23
C PHE A 35 -17.69 -8.38 2.90
N VAL A 36 -18.05 -8.10 1.65
CA VAL A 36 -19.46 -8.06 1.19
C VAL A 36 -19.93 -9.44 0.77
N THR A 37 -20.92 -10.00 1.48
CA THR A 37 -21.54 -11.29 1.13
C THR A 37 -22.35 -11.18 -0.17
N LEU A 38 -21.67 -11.35 -1.31
CA LEU A 38 -22.32 -11.43 -2.62
C LEU A 38 -22.82 -12.87 -2.87
N PRO A 39 -24.01 -13.05 -3.48
CA PRO A 39 -24.55 -14.36 -3.85
C PRO A 39 -23.87 -14.93 -5.11
N LEU A 40 -22.53 -14.96 -5.12
CA LEU A 40 -21.70 -15.44 -6.22
C LEU A 40 -20.91 -16.67 -5.78
N ALA A 41 -20.71 -17.64 -6.68
CA ALA A 41 -19.82 -18.76 -6.44
C ALA A 41 -18.39 -18.27 -6.11
N GLY A 42 -17.67 -18.97 -5.23
CA GLY A 42 -16.35 -18.53 -4.73
C GLY A 42 -15.32 -18.24 -5.83
N THR A 43 -15.34 -19.02 -6.92
CA THR A 43 -14.48 -18.82 -8.10
C THR A 43 -14.86 -17.57 -8.90
N ALA A 44 -16.16 -17.27 -9.04
CA ALA A 44 -16.64 -16.08 -9.73
C ALA A 44 -16.33 -14.79 -8.96
N ARG A 45 -16.38 -14.84 -7.62
CA ARG A 45 -16.02 -13.71 -6.75
C ARG A 45 -14.53 -13.40 -6.81
N ALA A 46 -13.68 -14.43 -6.79
CA ALA A 46 -12.24 -14.26 -6.99
C ALA A 46 -11.92 -13.64 -8.36
N GLY A 47 -12.55 -14.15 -9.43
CA GLY A 47 -12.42 -13.58 -10.78
C GLY A 47 -12.83 -12.11 -10.87
N LEU A 48 -13.88 -11.70 -10.14
CA LEU A 48 -14.32 -10.30 -10.08
C LEU A 48 -13.29 -9.41 -9.37
N ILE A 49 -12.74 -9.86 -8.25
CA ILE A 49 -11.70 -9.13 -7.50
C ILE A 49 -10.45 -8.94 -8.38
N THR A 50 -9.98 -10.02 -9.02
CA THR A 50 -8.83 -9.96 -9.94
C THR A 50 -9.11 -9.05 -11.13
N GLY A 51 -10.31 -9.13 -11.72
CA GLY A 51 -10.70 -8.28 -12.84
C GLY A 51 -10.68 -6.79 -12.47
N ILE A 52 -11.21 -6.43 -11.30
CA ILE A 52 -11.21 -5.05 -10.80
C ILE A 52 -9.78 -4.56 -10.50
N ALA A 53 -8.94 -5.42 -9.92
CA ALA A 53 -7.54 -5.09 -9.65
C ALA A 53 -6.75 -4.82 -10.94
N VAL A 54 -6.86 -5.71 -11.93
CA VAL A 54 -6.21 -5.55 -13.24
C VAL A 54 -6.69 -4.29 -13.95
N LEU A 55 -7.98 -3.97 -13.90
CA LEU A 55 -8.53 -2.72 -14.42
C LEU A 55 -7.94 -1.49 -13.73
N GLY A 56 -7.79 -1.54 -12.40
CA GLY A 56 -7.15 -0.51 -11.61
C GLY A 56 -5.69 -0.26 -11.99
N GLU A 57 -4.93 -1.33 -12.22
CA GLU A 57 -3.53 -1.24 -12.67
C GLU A 57 -3.39 -0.67 -14.09
N LEU A 58 -4.27 -1.09 -15.01
CA LEU A 58 -4.30 -0.54 -16.37
C LEU A 58 -4.68 0.94 -16.37
N ALA A 59 -5.63 1.36 -15.53
CA ALA A 59 -6.00 2.75 -15.34
C ALA A 59 -4.83 3.58 -14.75
N PHE A 60 -4.06 3.00 -13.83
CA PHE A 60 -2.85 3.62 -13.29
C PHE A 60 -1.77 3.77 -14.37
N ALA A 61 -1.48 2.72 -15.13
CA ALA A 61 -0.50 2.77 -16.23
C ALA A 61 -0.90 3.81 -17.30
N ALA A 62 -2.18 3.88 -17.65
CA ALA A 62 -2.72 4.88 -18.56
C ALA A 62 -2.62 6.30 -17.97
N SER A 63 -2.86 6.47 -16.66
CA SER A 63 -2.67 7.74 -15.96
C SER A 63 -1.21 8.21 -16.03
N VAL A 64 -0.25 7.34 -15.74
CA VAL A 64 1.19 7.64 -15.84
C VAL A 64 1.57 8.02 -17.27
N ALA A 65 1.05 7.30 -18.27
CA ALA A 65 1.28 7.61 -19.68
C ALA A 65 0.71 8.99 -20.09
N LEU A 66 -0.48 9.35 -19.58
CA LEU A 66 -1.16 10.63 -19.86
C LEU A 66 -0.55 11.83 -19.09
N LEU A 67 0.01 11.60 -17.90
CA LEU A 67 0.74 12.60 -17.11
C LEU A 67 2.13 12.91 -17.68
N GLY A 68 2.68 11.99 -18.48
CA GLY A 68 3.80 12.25 -19.38
C GLY A 68 5.18 12.41 -18.71
N LYS A 69 6.16 12.82 -19.51
CA LYS A 69 7.60 12.91 -19.14
C LYS A 69 7.87 13.81 -17.93
N GLU A 70 7.02 14.81 -17.67
CA GLU A 70 7.17 15.73 -16.54
C GLU A 70 6.96 15.02 -15.19
N TYR A 71 6.00 14.09 -15.13
CA TYR A 71 5.74 13.26 -13.94
C TYR A 71 6.81 12.17 -13.78
N VAL A 72 7.17 11.49 -14.87
CA VAL A 72 8.23 10.47 -14.88
C VAL A 72 9.59 11.07 -14.51
N ASN A 73 9.91 12.29 -14.96
CA ASN A 73 11.15 12.97 -14.58
C ASN A 73 11.14 13.39 -13.11
N LYS A 74 9.98 13.79 -12.56
CA LYS A 74 9.86 13.99 -11.10
C LYS A 74 10.11 12.67 -10.35
N ILE A 75 9.52 11.56 -10.78
CA ILE A 75 9.77 10.23 -10.19
C ILE A 75 11.26 9.84 -10.30
N LYS A 76 11.86 9.97 -11.49
CA LYS A 76 13.29 9.69 -11.69
C LYS A 76 14.18 10.58 -10.83
N ALA A 77 13.81 11.85 -10.64
CA ALA A 77 14.50 12.75 -9.71
C ALA A 77 14.29 12.36 -8.23
N TYR A 78 13.29 11.55 -7.87
CA TYR A 78 13.21 10.95 -6.54
C TYR A 78 14.01 9.64 -6.42
N VAL A 79 14.13 8.86 -7.51
CA VAL A 79 14.77 7.54 -7.53
C VAL A 79 16.29 7.59 -7.73
N VAL A 80 16.81 8.56 -8.49
CA VAL A 80 18.24 8.61 -8.90
C VAL A 80 19.07 9.59 -8.04
N VAL A 81 18.48 10.28 -7.06
CA VAL A 81 19.23 11.22 -6.22
C VAL A 81 20.00 10.45 -5.14
N PRO A 82 21.32 10.70 -4.95
CA PRO A 82 22.04 10.22 -3.79
C PRO A 82 21.29 10.68 -2.54
N VAL A 83 20.63 9.73 -1.89
CA VAL A 83 19.62 10.04 -0.88
C VAL A 83 20.33 10.64 0.32
N ALA A 84 19.96 11.88 0.65
CA ALA A 84 20.41 12.53 1.89
C ALA A 84 20.19 11.58 3.08
N PRO A 85 20.99 11.64 4.15
CA PRO A 85 20.97 10.67 5.26
C PRO A 85 19.56 10.40 5.82
N PHE A 86 18.73 11.44 5.85
CA PHE A 86 17.30 11.36 6.17
C PHE A 86 16.52 10.36 5.29
N ARG A 87 16.63 10.47 3.97
CA ARG A 87 15.86 9.66 3.02
C ARG A 87 16.32 8.20 3.02
N SER A 88 17.63 7.97 3.03
CA SER A 88 18.22 6.62 3.11
C SER A 88 17.80 5.89 4.38
N PHE A 89 17.69 6.61 5.50
CA PHE A 89 17.25 6.02 6.75
C PHE A 89 15.82 5.48 6.67
N PHE A 90 14.86 6.26 6.17
CA PHE A 90 13.47 5.80 6.10
C PHE A 90 13.28 4.67 5.08
N LEU A 91 13.98 4.73 3.93
CA LEU A 91 14.00 3.62 2.98
C LEU A 91 14.55 2.34 3.63
N GLY A 92 15.72 2.41 4.26
CA GLY A 92 16.33 1.27 4.93
C GLY A 92 15.48 0.74 6.10
N ALA A 93 14.89 1.62 6.89
CA ALA A 93 13.99 1.23 7.98
C ALA A 93 12.76 0.48 7.45
N GLY A 94 12.19 0.90 6.31
CA GLY A 94 11.12 0.19 5.64
C GLY A 94 11.52 -1.24 5.22
N VAL A 95 12.71 -1.42 4.63
CA VAL A 95 13.26 -2.75 4.29
C VAL A 95 13.40 -3.62 5.54
N VAL A 96 14.00 -3.07 6.61
CA VAL A 96 14.24 -3.82 7.84
C VAL A 96 12.92 -4.24 8.49
N VAL A 97 11.95 -3.32 8.60
CA VAL A 97 10.65 -3.62 9.20
C VAL A 97 9.89 -4.64 8.37
N TRP A 98 9.92 -4.51 7.04
CA TRP A 98 9.36 -5.53 6.13
C TRP A 98 9.99 -6.92 6.36
N ALA A 99 11.33 -7.00 6.41
CA ALA A 99 12.03 -8.27 6.58
C ALA A 99 11.70 -8.91 7.94
N VAL A 100 11.69 -8.11 9.01
CA VAL A 100 11.30 -8.56 10.36
C VAL A 100 9.85 -9.01 10.40
N ALA A 101 8.92 -8.24 9.83
CA ALA A 101 7.50 -8.59 9.78
C ALA A 101 7.26 -9.88 8.98
N THR A 102 7.90 -10.03 7.82
CA THR A 102 7.85 -11.24 6.99
C THR A 102 8.38 -12.44 7.76
N LEU A 103 9.51 -12.30 8.47
CA LEU A 103 10.07 -13.36 9.28
C LEU A 103 9.14 -13.75 10.45
N LEU A 104 8.59 -12.76 11.15
CA LEU A 104 7.62 -12.98 12.23
C LEU A 104 6.38 -13.72 11.74
N LEU A 105 5.82 -13.30 10.61
CA LEU A 105 4.65 -13.94 10.01
C LEU A 105 4.95 -15.33 9.45
N ARG A 106 6.18 -15.59 9.00
CA ARG A 106 6.60 -16.93 8.62
C ARG A 106 6.51 -17.92 9.77
N PHE A 107 6.79 -17.48 11.00
CA PHE A 107 6.73 -18.35 12.19
C PHE A 107 5.37 -18.29 12.91
N VAL A 108 4.74 -17.12 12.96
CA VAL A 108 3.57 -16.84 13.82
C VAL A 108 2.28 -16.62 13.02
N GLY A 109 2.38 -16.37 11.71
CA GLY A 109 1.25 -15.99 10.85
C GLY A 109 0.10 -17.00 10.85
N GLN A 110 0.41 -18.30 10.99
CA GLN A 110 -0.57 -19.37 11.12
C GLN A 110 -1.51 -19.22 12.33
N TYR A 111 -1.10 -18.48 13.36
CA TYR A 111 -1.91 -18.17 14.53
C TYR A 111 -2.56 -16.79 14.46
N LEU A 112 -1.99 -15.86 13.69
CA LEU A 112 -2.44 -14.48 13.63
C LEU A 112 -3.63 -14.29 12.68
N LEU A 113 -3.60 -14.96 11.52
CA LEU A 113 -4.59 -14.81 10.44
C LEU A 113 -5.33 -16.13 10.22
N VAL A 114 -6.22 -16.49 11.15
CA VAL A 114 -6.98 -17.73 11.12
C VAL A 114 -8.37 -17.50 10.52
N PRO A 115 -8.69 -18.05 9.33
CA PRO A 115 -10.03 -17.96 8.76
C PRO A 115 -11.07 -18.57 9.70
N GLY A 116 -12.17 -17.85 9.96
CA GLY A 116 -13.24 -18.26 10.87
C GLY A 116 -13.09 -17.79 12.32
N ASN A 117 -11.93 -17.26 12.74
CA ASN A 117 -11.76 -16.64 14.07
C ASN A 117 -11.82 -15.11 13.97
N THR A 118 -13.04 -14.58 13.83
CA THR A 118 -13.31 -13.14 13.63
C THR A 118 -12.67 -12.25 14.71
N PRO A 119 -12.77 -12.56 16.03
CA PRO A 119 -12.14 -11.73 17.06
C PRO A 119 -10.62 -11.60 16.89
N LEU A 120 -9.94 -12.70 16.57
CA LEU A 120 -8.48 -12.72 16.42
C LEU A 120 -8.04 -11.94 15.17
N THR A 121 -8.75 -12.09 14.07
CA THR A 121 -8.49 -11.32 12.84
C THR A 121 -8.69 -9.82 13.08
N ILE A 122 -9.77 -9.41 13.78
CA ILE A 122 -9.96 -8.00 14.14
C ILE A 122 -8.81 -7.51 15.02
N ALA A 123 -8.41 -8.28 16.03
CA ALA A 123 -7.29 -7.93 16.89
C ALA A 123 -5.97 -7.78 16.11
N ALA A 124 -5.72 -8.63 15.10
CA ALA A 124 -4.57 -8.51 14.23
C ALA A 124 -4.57 -7.21 13.40
N PHE A 125 -5.72 -6.83 12.84
CA PHE A 125 -5.88 -5.58 12.07
C PHE A 125 -5.73 -4.33 12.95
N VAL A 126 -6.36 -4.32 14.13
CA VAL A 126 -6.20 -3.24 15.10
C VAL A 126 -4.76 -3.15 15.60
N GLY A 127 -4.15 -4.31 15.87
CA GLY A 127 -2.77 -4.42 16.32
C GLY A 127 -1.78 -3.84 15.31
N VAL A 128 -1.92 -4.17 14.01
CA VAL A 128 -1.04 -3.60 12.98
C VAL A 128 -1.29 -2.11 12.78
N ALA A 129 -2.55 -1.66 12.81
CA ALA A 129 -2.88 -0.25 12.67
C ALA A 129 -2.24 0.59 13.78
N ILE A 130 -2.44 0.20 15.05
CA ILE A 130 -1.86 0.88 16.21
C ILE A 130 -0.33 0.75 16.18
N GLY A 131 0.19 -0.46 15.94
CA GLY A 131 1.63 -0.73 15.92
C GLY A 131 2.37 0.13 14.90
N MET A 132 1.84 0.26 13.69
CA MET A 132 2.46 1.07 12.63
C MET A 132 2.39 2.56 12.93
N VAL A 133 1.29 3.08 13.47
CA VAL A 133 1.20 4.50 13.88
C VAL A 133 2.18 4.81 15.01
N LEU A 134 2.29 3.93 16.01
CA LEU A 134 3.24 4.10 17.11
C LEU A 134 4.68 4.05 16.60
N LEU A 135 5.01 3.06 15.77
CA LEU A 135 6.34 2.93 15.15
C LEU A 135 6.71 4.20 14.38
N MET A 136 5.83 4.69 13.51
CA MET A 136 6.09 5.91 12.75
C MET A 136 6.27 7.12 13.66
N ASN A 137 5.45 7.27 14.70
CA ASN A 137 5.62 8.35 15.67
C ASN A 137 6.95 8.28 16.42
N ILE A 138 7.43 7.08 16.77
CA ILE A 138 8.74 6.86 17.38
C ILE A 138 9.85 7.25 16.39
N LEU A 139 9.75 6.81 15.13
CA LEU A 139 10.73 7.16 14.09
C LEU A 139 10.76 8.66 13.81
N TYR A 140 9.61 9.33 13.78
CA TYR A 140 9.52 10.78 13.64
C TYR A 140 10.20 11.52 14.79
N ARG A 141 9.97 11.08 16.03
CA ARG A 141 10.58 11.68 17.22
C ARG A 141 12.09 11.46 17.27
N THR A 142 12.55 10.23 17.06
CA THR A 142 13.98 9.88 17.11
C THR A 142 14.78 10.60 16.03
N ARG A 143 14.21 10.77 14.83
CA ARG A 143 14.84 11.49 13.72
C ARG A 143 14.48 12.98 13.64
N HIS A 144 13.78 13.52 14.64
CA HIS A 144 13.40 14.93 14.72
C HIS A 144 12.75 15.44 13.41
N VAL A 145 11.85 14.63 12.84
CA VAL A 145 11.24 14.91 11.54
C VAL A 145 10.29 16.08 11.64
N ARG A 146 10.46 17.08 10.78
CA ARG A 146 9.57 18.24 10.72
C ARG A 146 8.19 17.84 10.22
N GLU A 147 7.15 18.55 10.64
CA GLU A 147 5.76 18.29 10.21
C GLU A 147 5.61 18.26 8.69
N SER A 148 6.29 19.16 7.96
CA SER A 148 6.26 19.22 6.50
C SER A 148 6.95 18.03 5.81
N GLU A 149 7.73 17.24 6.54
CA GLU A 149 8.51 16.12 6.03
C GLU A 149 7.93 14.75 6.43
N LYS A 150 6.94 14.71 7.33
CA LYS A 150 6.37 13.45 7.82
C LYS A 150 5.72 12.61 6.72
N LEU A 151 4.99 13.25 5.80
CA LEU A 151 4.42 12.56 4.65
C LEU A 151 5.51 11.97 3.74
N LEU A 152 6.58 12.73 3.50
CA LEU A 152 7.72 12.23 2.71
C LEU A 152 8.38 11.04 3.42
N ALA A 153 8.60 11.12 4.72
CA ALA A 153 9.16 10.04 5.52
C ALA A 153 8.27 8.79 5.54
N ALA A 154 6.95 8.95 5.70
CA ALA A 154 5.98 7.85 5.61
C ALA A 154 6.03 7.15 4.26
N THR A 155 6.01 7.92 3.17
CA THR A 155 6.08 7.37 1.81
C THR A 155 7.39 6.65 1.57
N LEU A 156 8.53 7.23 1.97
CA LEU A 156 9.84 6.59 1.83
C LEU A 156 9.97 5.32 2.66
N PHE A 157 9.32 5.26 3.82
CA PHE A 157 9.27 4.05 4.65
C PHE A 157 8.37 2.96 4.04
N ALA A 158 7.19 3.33 3.55
CA ALA A 158 6.21 2.39 3.00
C ALA A 158 6.65 1.79 1.65
N LEU A 159 7.26 2.61 0.79
CA LEU A 159 7.56 2.26 -0.61
C LEU A 159 8.40 0.97 -0.78
N PRO A 160 9.52 0.77 -0.07
CA PRO A 160 10.28 -0.46 -0.22
C PRO A 160 9.53 -1.68 0.33
N GLY A 161 8.81 -1.53 1.45
CA GLY A 161 8.00 -2.61 2.03
C GLY A 161 6.91 -3.06 1.06
N MET A 162 6.16 -2.12 0.47
CA MET A 162 5.15 -2.41 -0.54
C MET A 162 5.72 -3.15 -1.75
N LEU A 163 6.91 -2.74 -2.21
CA LEU A 163 7.58 -3.38 -3.35
C LEU A 163 7.96 -4.82 -3.03
N PHE A 164 8.54 -5.08 -1.86
CA PHE A 164 8.91 -6.43 -1.47
C PHE A 164 7.69 -7.29 -1.15
N ASP A 165 6.63 -6.71 -0.59
CA ASP A 165 5.38 -7.42 -0.32
C ASP A 165 4.71 -7.94 -1.59
N ALA A 166 4.80 -7.22 -2.71
CA ALA A 166 4.36 -7.75 -4.01
C ALA A 166 5.09 -9.06 -4.36
N GLY A 167 6.38 -9.15 -4.06
CA GLY A 167 7.16 -10.38 -4.18
C GLY A 167 6.70 -11.46 -3.19
N THR A 168 6.45 -11.10 -1.92
CA THR A 168 5.97 -12.06 -0.92
C THR A 168 4.61 -12.64 -1.26
N LEU A 169 3.72 -11.85 -1.87
CA LEU A 169 2.40 -12.29 -2.33
C LEU A 169 2.54 -13.17 -3.58
N PHE A 170 3.46 -12.85 -4.48
CA PHE A 170 3.70 -13.66 -5.67
C PHE A 170 4.27 -15.05 -5.32
N PHE A 171 5.17 -15.11 -4.33
CA PHE A 171 5.80 -16.35 -3.84
C PHE A 171 5.22 -16.80 -2.48
N PHE A 172 3.93 -16.54 -2.23
CA PHE A 172 3.31 -16.68 -0.90
C PHE A 172 3.49 -18.06 -0.28
N THR A 173 3.33 -19.14 -1.06
CA THR A 173 3.55 -20.53 -0.61
C THR A 173 4.97 -20.80 -0.16
N ASP A 174 5.96 -20.21 -0.84
CA ASP A 174 7.38 -20.48 -0.59
C ASP A 174 7.90 -19.61 0.57
N VAL A 175 7.37 -18.39 0.68
CA VAL A 175 7.70 -17.44 1.76
C VAL A 175 7.01 -17.84 3.06
N PHE A 176 5.74 -18.27 2.99
CA PHE A 176 4.89 -18.62 4.12
C PHE A 176 4.34 -20.06 4.02
N PRO A 177 5.21 -21.10 4.06
CA PRO A 177 4.76 -22.50 3.96
C PRO A 177 3.81 -22.90 5.10
N ASN A 178 3.91 -22.21 6.25
CA ASN A 178 3.10 -22.45 7.44
C ASN A 178 1.69 -21.85 7.33
N MET A 179 1.43 -20.98 6.35
CA MET A 179 0.11 -20.44 6.06
C MET A 179 -0.37 -21.08 4.76
N PRO A 180 -1.11 -22.21 4.82
CA PRO A 180 -1.42 -22.98 3.63
C PRO A 180 -2.18 -22.11 2.63
N ALA A 181 -1.57 -21.93 1.46
CA ALA A 181 -2.13 -21.14 0.38
C ALA A 181 -3.39 -21.79 -0.20
N SER A 182 -4.01 -21.03 -1.10
CA SER A 182 -5.36 -21.08 -1.66
C SER A 182 -5.83 -22.43 -2.21
N ALA A 183 -4.98 -23.47 -2.26
CA ALA A 183 -5.35 -24.85 -2.55
C ALA A 183 -6.09 -25.57 -1.38
N VAL A 184 -5.89 -25.13 -0.13
CA VAL A 184 -6.53 -25.76 1.06
C VAL A 184 -7.42 -24.78 1.84
N ARG A 185 -7.13 -23.48 1.83
CA ARG A 185 -7.95 -22.41 2.47
C ARG A 185 -8.00 -21.15 1.58
N PRO A 186 -9.10 -20.89 0.85
CA PRO A 186 -9.18 -19.82 -0.17
C PRO A 186 -9.10 -18.36 0.31
N GLU A 187 -8.86 -18.10 1.60
CA GLU A 187 -9.01 -16.75 2.19
C GLU A 187 -7.75 -16.20 2.89
N ALA A 188 -6.71 -17.02 3.09
CA ALA A 188 -5.54 -16.63 3.91
C ALA A 188 -4.62 -15.62 3.20
N ASP A 189 -4.39 -15.79 1.90
CA ASP A 189 -3.63 -14.87 1.05
C ASP A 189 -4.31 -13.49 0.95
N SER A 190 -5.64 -13.51 0.81
CA SER A 190 -6.49 -12.33 0.70
C SER A 190 -6.57 -11.56 2.01
N LEU A 191 -6.70 -12.27 3.14
CA LEU A 191 -6.65 -11.66 4.48
C LEU A 191 -5.27 -11.06 4.76
N PHE A 192 -4.20 -11.74 4.37
CA PHE A 192 -2.84 -11.22 4.51
C PHE A 192 -2.62 -9.95 3.67
N ALA A 193 -3.02 -9.96 2.40
CA ALA A 193 -2.95 -8.79 1.53
C ALA A 193 -3.75 -7.60 2.10
N ALA A 194 -4.96 -7.84 2.59
CA ALA A 194 -5.78 -6.81 3.24
C ALA A 194 -5.12 -6.27 4.53
N TRP A 195 -4.48 -7.15 5.31
CA TRP A 195 -3.78 -6.79 6.54
C TRP A 195 -2.54 -5.92 6.26
N LEU A 196 -1.73 -6.28 5.25
CA LEU A 196 -0.63 -5.45 4.77
C LEU A 196 -1.12 -4.06 4.35
N PHE A 197 -2.17 -4.03 3.55
CA PHE A 197 -2.75 -2.78 3.04
C PHE A 197 -3.25 -1.88 4.19
N CYS A 198 -3.84 -2.47 5.23
CA CYS A 198 -4.23 -1.77 6.44
C CYS A 198 -3.02 -1.10 7.11
N GLY A 199 -1.93 -1.86 7.34
CA GLY A 199 -0.69 -1.33 7.92
C GLY A 199 -0.14 -0.14 7.14
N TYR A 200 -0.03 -0.26 5.82
CA TYR A 200 0.45 0.82 4.96
C TYR A 200 -0.45 2.06 4.95
N SER A 201 -1.77 1.87 4.97
CA SER A 201 -2.72 2.99 5.04
C SER A 201 -2.47 3.83 6.28
N PHE A 202 -2.25 3.18 7.43
CA PHE A 202 -1.96 3.86 8.69
C PHE A 202 -0.56 4.49 8.75
N ILE A 203 0.44 3.90 8.07
CA ILE A 203 1.74 4.54 7.88
C ILE A 203 1.57 5.88 7.14
N ILE A 204 0.87 5.89 6.00
CA ILE A 204 0.67 7.11 5.22
C ILE A 204 -0.19 8.13 5.99
N LEU A 205 -1.26 7.68 6.65
CA LEU A 205 -2.12 8.54 7.49
C LEU A 205 -1.32 9.21 8.60
N SER A 206 -0.37 8.51 9.23
CA SER A 206 0.49 9.11 10.27
C SER A 206 1.32 10.30 9.74
N GLY A 207 1.65 10.31 8.45
CA GLY A 207 2.34 11.41 7.79
C GLY A 207 1.39 12.54 7.33
N LEU A 208 0.09 12.26 7.17
CA LEU A 208 -0.93 13.23 6.77
C LEU A 208 -1.50 14.01 7.96
N ILE A 209 -1.48 13.45 9.17
CA ILE A 209 -1.91 14.13 10.40
C ILE A 209 -0.87 15.20 10.76
N THR A 210 -0.89 16.29 10.00
CA THR A 210 -0.23 17.54 10.33
C THR A 210 -1.12 18.23 11.36
N ILE A 211 -0.68 18.29 12.61
CA ILE A 211 -1.30 19.22 13.57
C ILE A 211 -0.96 20.62 13.05
N ARG A 212 -1.88 21.21 12.29
CA ARG A 212 -1.81 22.60 11.87
C ARG A 212 -1.74 23.42 13.15
N LYS A 213 -0.54 23.90 13.52
CA LYS A 213 -0.44 24.89 14.62
C LYS A 213 -1.36 26.04 14.22
N PRO A 214 -2.36 26.39 15.05
CA PRO A 214 -3.11 27.61 14.82
C PRO A 214 -2.10 28.75 14.85
N ASN A 215 -2.09 29.58 13.81
CA ASN A 215 -1.35 30.84 13.85
C ASN A 215 -1.81 31.57 15.12
N ARG A 216 -0.91 31.69 16.12
CA ARG A 216 -1.11 32.67 17.17
C ARG A 216 -0.84 34.04 16.54
N PRO A 217 -1.82 34.96 16.48
CA PRO A 217 -1.50 36.35 16.22
C PRO A 217 -0.59 36.85 17.36
N ALA A 218 0.42 37.61 16.98
CA ALA A 218 1.38 38.27 17.87
C ALA A 218 0.70 39.33 18.73
#